data_AF-A0A9P7TQ87-F1
#
_entry.id   AF-A0A9P7TQ87-F1
#
_cell.length_a   1.000
_cell.length_b   1.000
_cell.length_c   1.000
_cell.angle_alpha   90.00
_cell.angle_beta   90.00
_cell.angle_gamma   90.00
#
_symmetry.space_group_name_H-M   'P 1'
#
loop_
_entity.id
_entity.type
_entity.pdbx_description
1 polymer ?
#
loop_
_entity_poly.entity_id
_entity_poly.type
_entity_poly.pdbx_seq_one_letter_code
_entity_poly.pdbx_strand_id
1 'polypeptide(L)' 'MLMELLDNMVSIYLDDNFIDKHTENQRLVAAVIIQLFAAMVNNNVRYGYIDTGEAMVFLRIKDNDPFIVEYHTIASPVSI' A
#
# COMPACT_ATOMS: atom_id res chain seq x y z
N MET A 1 -10.17 -4.73 10.90
CA MET A 1 -8.75 -4.50 10.54
C MET A 1 -8.59 -3.57 9.34
N LEU A 2 -9.19 -3.82 8.17
CA LEU A 2 -9.15 -2.86 7.05
C LEU A 2 -9.93 -1.55 7.35
N MET A 3 -11.04 -1.64 8.10
CA MET A 3 -11.84 -0.46 8.48
C MET A 3 -11.14 0.48 9.48
N GLU A 4 -10.34 -0.02 10.42
CA GLU A 4 -9.60 0.83 11.37
C GLU A 4 -8.45 1.59 10.67
N LEU A 5 -7.94 1.08 9.54
CA LEU A 5 -6.99 1.79 8.69
C LEU A 5 -7.65 2.94 7.91
N LEU A 6 -8.93 2.79 7.54
CA LEU A 6 -9.70 3.86 6.90
C LEU A 6 -10.02 5.01 7.88
N ASP A 7 -10.16 4.73 9.18
CA ASP A 7 -10.40 5.78 10.18
C ASP A 7 -9.17 6.69 10.41
N ASN A 8 -7.97 6.22 10.06
CA ASN A 8 -6.73 7.01 10.07
C ASN A 8 -6.33 7.52 8.68
N MET A 9 -7.31 7.77 7.80
CA MET A 9 -7.06 8.24 6.43
C MET A 9 -6.24 9.54 6.43
N VAL A 10 -4.95 9.40 6.19
CA VAL A 10 -4.14 10.46 5.58
C VAL A 10 -4.87 10.84 4.30
N SER A 11 -5.25 12.10 4.13
CA SER A 11 -5.84 12.57 2.88
C SER A 11 -4.84 12.36 1.76
N ILE A 12 -5.03 11.31 0.96
CA ILE A 12 -4.18 11.02 -0.19
C ILE A 12 -4.75 11.81 -1.37
N TYR A 13 -4.05 12.88 -1.73
CA TYR A 13 -4.34 13.64 -2.93
C TYR A 13 -3.83 12.86 -4.13
N LEU A 14 -4.73 12.11 -4.76
CA LEU A 14 -4.54 11.57 -6.10
C LEU A 14 -4.94 12.67 -7.09
N ASP A 15 -4.12 12.96 -8.10
CA ASP A 15 -4.45 13.99 -9.09
C ASP A 15 -5.66 13.58 -9.95
N ASP A 16 -6.30 14.56 -10.60
CA ASP A 16 -7.51 14.33 -11.41
C ASP A 16 -7.25 13.31 -12.54
N ASN A 17 -6.02 13.24 -13.06
CA ASN A 17 -5.65 12.26 -14.08
C ASN A 17 -5.65 10.83 -13.54
N PHE A 18 -5.14 10.63 -12.32
CA PHE A 18 -5.14 9.34 -11.65
C PHE A 18 -6.56 8.94 -11.25
N ILE A 19 -7.37 9.91 -10.81
CA ILE A 19 -8.78 9.72 -10.55
C ILE A 19 -9.45 9.23 -11.86
N ASP A 20 -9.47 10.03 -12.91
CA ASP A 20 -10.24 9.73 -14.12
C ASP A 20 -9.82 8.46 -14.86
N LYS A 21 -8.55 8.06 -14.77
CA LYS A 21 -8.02 6.88 -15.48
C LYS A 21 -8.13 5.56 -14.73
N HIS A 22 -8.41 5.59 -13.42
CA HIS A 22 -8.36 4.39 -12.59
C HIS A 22 -9.67 4.08 -11.90
N THR A 23 -9.96 2.78 -11.77
CA THR A 23 -11.14 2.28 -11.06
C THR A 23 -11.04 2.59 -9.57
N GLU A 24 -12.18 2.61 -8.88
CA GLU A 24 -12.24 2.80 -7.42
C GLU A 24 -11.33 1.82 -6.68
N ASN A 25 -11.32 0.54 -7.09
CA ASN A 25 -10.44 -0.48 -6.52
C ASN A 25 -8.96 -0.17 -6.71
N GLN A 26 -8.54 0.31 -7.88
CA GLN A 26 -7.15 0.71 -8.13
C GLN A 26 -6.74 1.89 -7.23
N ARG A 27 -7.66 2.85 -7.03
CA ARG A 27 -7.41 3.99 -6.14
C ARG A 27 -7.31 3.56 -4.68
N LEU A 28 -8.15 2.62 -4.23
CA LEU A 28 -8.10 2.07 -2.89
C LEU A 28 -6.77 1.34 -2.64
N VAL A 29 -6.32 0.51 -3.58
CA VAL A 29 -5.02 -0.19 -3.49
C VAL A 29 -3.87 0.81 -3.39
N ALA A 30 -3.86 1.84 -4.25
CA ALA A 30 -2.86 2.89 -4.20
C ALA A 30 -2.87 3.61 -2.84
N ALA A 31 -4.07 3.92 -2.31
CA ALA A 31 -4.21 4.58 -1.02
C ALA A 31 -3.61 3.76 0.12
N VAL A 32 -3.89 2.46 0.17
CA VAL A 32 -3.34 1.57 1.21
C VAL A 32 -1.81 1.48 1.11
N ILE A 33 -1.24 1.37 -0.10
CA ILE A 33 0.22 1.33 -0.30
C ILE A 33 0.88 2.62 0.19
N ILE A 34 0.31 3.78 -0.15
CA ILE A 34 0.83 5.09 0.26
C ILE A 34 0.75 5.25 1.78
N GLN A 35 -0.36 4.85 2.41
CA GLN A 35 -0.50 4.92 3.87
C GLN A 35 0.54 4.05 4.58
N LEU A 36 0.73 2.82 4.11
CA LEU A 36 1.75 1.93 4.67
C LEU A 36 3.15 2.51 4.48
N PHE A 37 3.47 3.04 3.30
CA PHE A 37 4.76 3.70 3.08
C PHE A 37 4.99 4.88 4.04
N ALA A 38 3.98 5.75 4.23
CA ALA A 38 4.09 6.87 5.16
C ALA A 38 4.32 6.39 6.61
N ALA A 39 3.61 5.35 7.03
CA ALA A 39 3.84 4.71 8.33
C ALA A 39 5.26 4.12 8.43
N MET A 40 5.77 3.49 7.37
CA MET A 40 7.12 2.93 7.34
C MET A 40 8.20 4.00 7.51
N VAL A 41 8.06 5.13 6.81
CA VAL A 41 8.96 6.29 6.95
C VAL A 41 8.92 6.87 8.37
N ASN A 42 7.71 7.11 8.91
CA ASN A 42 7.54 7.69 10.25
C ASN A 42 8.09 6.80 11.36
N ASN A 43 8.03 5.48 11.21
CA ASN A 43 8.54 4.51 12.19
C ASN A 43 9.99 4.08 11.91
N ASN A 44 10.64 4.63 10.89
CA ASN A 44 12.00 4.25 10.46
C ASN A 44 12.16 2.73 10.21
N VAL A 45 11.14 2.11 9.61
CA VAL A 45 11.15 0.69 9.23
C VAL A 45 11.27 0.53 7.72
N ARG A 46 12.06 -0.46 7.28
CA ARG A 46 12.39 -0.64 5.85
C ARG A 46 11.52 -1.65 5.11
N TYR A 47 10.88 -2.54 5.85
CA TYR A 47 10.09 -3.64 5.30
C TYR A 47 8.68 -3.58 5.87
N GLY A 48 7.69 -3.69 5.00
CA GLY A 48 6.28 -3.74 5.35
C GLY A 48 5.56 -4.73 4.44
N TYR A 49 4.35 -5.12 4.82
CA TYR A 49 3.51 -5.92 3.95
C TYR A 49 2.03 -5.60 4.17
N ILE A 50 1.23 -5.88 3.15
CA ILE A 50 -0.22 -5.88 3.19
C ILE A 50 -0.65 -7.34 3.01
N ASP A 51 -1.53 -7.81 3.87
CA ASP A 51 -2.18 -9.12 3.73
C ASP A 51 -3.68 -8.91 3.58
N THR A 52 -4.23 -9.35 2.46
CA THR A 52 -5.67 -9.29 2.18
C THR A 52 -6.37 -10.63 2.43
N GLY A 53 -5.64 -11.66 2.87
CA GLY A 53 -6.08 -13.06 2.94
C GLY A 53 -6.04 -13.78 1.59
N GLU A 54 -6.15 -13.04 0.48
CA GLU A 54 -6.07 -13.55 -0.89
C GLU A 54 -4.71 -13.28 -1.54
N ALA A 55 -4.05 -12.21 -1.14
CA ALA A 55 -2.73 -11.84 -1.64
C ALA A 55 -1.91 -11.15 -0.55
N MET A 56 -0.60 -11.38 -0.60
CA MET A 56 0.36 -10.63 0.18
C MET A 56 1.15 -9.71 -0.74
N VAL A 57 1.22 -8.42 -0.37
CA VAL A 57 2.04 -7.41 -1.05
C VAL A 57 3.16 -7.00 -0.11
N PHE A 58 4.39 -7.35 -0.44
CA PHE A 58 5.58 -6.95 0.33
C PHE A 58 6.10 -5.63 -0.20
N LEU A 59 6.48 -4.71 0.68
CA LEU A 59 7.04 -3.40 0.36
C LEU A 59 8.43 -3.28 0.98
N ARG A 60 9.39 -2.83 0.17
CA ARG A 60 10.74 -2.48 0.62
C ARG A 60 11.09 -1.06 0.22
N ILE A 61 11.49 -0.26 1.19
CA ILE A 61 12.14 1.03 0.93
C ILE A 61 13.60 0.74 0.55
N LYS A 62 14.02 1.23 -0.62
CA LYS A 62 15.39 1.01 -1.11
C LYS A 62 16.43 1.70 -0.23
N ASP A 63 17.55 1.02 -0.01
CA ASP A 63 18.64 1.52 0.85
C ASP A 63 19.28 2.80 0.29
N ASN A 64 19.33 2.94 -1.03
CA ASN A 64 20.01 4.06 -1.71
C ASN A 64 19.06 5.19 -2.13
N ASP A 65 17.75 4.94 -2.11
CA ASP A 65 16.74 5.93 -2.49
C ASP A 65 15.43 5.65 -1.73
N PRO A 66 15.17 6.38 -0.62
CA PRO A 66 13.99 6.15 0.21
C PRO A 66 12.69 6.59 -0.48
N PHE A 67 12.75 7.26 -1.62
CA PHE A 67 11.58 7.62 -2.43
C PHE A 67 11.16 6.48 -3.38
N ILE A 68 11.95 5.41 -3.48
CA ILE A 68 11.62 4.25 -4.31
C ILE A 68 11.15 3.09 -3.43
N VAL A 69 9.94 2.62 -3.73
CA VAL A 69 9.33 1.45 -3.10
C VAL A 69 9.28 0.32 -4.11
N GLU A 70 9.84 -0.82 -3.74
CA GLU A 70 9.71 -2.06 -4.51
C GLU A 70 8.60 -2.92 -3.91
N TYR A 71 7.79 -3.53 -4.77
CA TYR A 71 6.72 -4.44 -4.34
C TYR A 71 6.88 -5.84 -4.92
N HIS A 72 6.46 -6.84 -4.14
CA HIS A 72 6.32 -8.22 -4.60
C HIS A 72 4.96 -8.76 -4.19
N THR A 73 4.28 -9.47 -5.10
CA THR A 73 2.97 -10.07 -4.83
C THR A 73 3.06 -11.58 -4.81
N ILE A 74 2.44 -12.18 -3.81
CA ILE A 74 2.22 -13.63 -3.74
C ILE A 74 0.72 -13.85 -3.59
N ALA A 75 0.12 -14.62 -4.49
CA ALA A 75 -1.24 -15.08 -4.33
C ALA A 75 -1.26 -16.11 -3.19
N SER A 76 -2.14 -15.89 -2.21
CA SER A 76 -2.35 -16.87 -1.15
C SER A 76 -2.84 -18.17 -1.79
N PRO A 77 -2.23 -19.33 -1.49
CA PRO A 77 -2.80 -20.60 -1.92
C PRO A 77 -4.19 -20.68 -1.30
N VAL A 78 -5.21 -20.76 -2.16
CA VAL A 78 -6.62 -20.95 -1.76
C VAL A 78 -6.65 -21.97 -0.62
N SER A 79 -7.14 -21.55 0.56
CA SER A 79 -7.40 -22.49 1.64
C SER A 79 -8.52 -23.41 1.18
N ILE A 80 -8.14 -24.64 0.85
CA ILE A 80 -9.02 -25.76 0.48
C ILE A 80 -9.95 -26.12 1.64
#